data_AF-A0A2E7DD37-F1
#
_entry.id   AF-A0A2E7DD37-F1
#
_cell.length_a   1.000
_cell.length_b   1.000
_cell.length_c   1.000
_cell.angle_alpha   90.00
_cell.angle_beta   90.00
_cell.angle_gamma   90.00
#
_symmetry.space_group_name_H-M   'P 1'
#
loop_
_entity.id
_entity.type
_entity.pdbx_description
1 polymer ?
#
loop_
_entity_poly.entity_id
_entity_poly.type
_entity_poly.pdbx_seq_one_letter_code
_entity_poly.pdbx_strand_id
1 'polypeptide(L)' 'MIAIGFLGTAPVQADTAYQFSFKPIEGKPLPLANYRDKAVLVVNTALHCDFAQQYVNLQNLSER' A
#
# COMPACT_ATOMS: atom_id res chain seq x y z
N MET A 1 -26.23 -30.03 -30.89
CA MET A 1 -26.22 -28.74 -30.18
C MET A 1 -24.85 -28.60 -29.52
N ILE A 2 -23.91 -27.95 -30.19
CA ILE A 2 -22.57 -27.70 -29.64
C ILE A 2 -22.71 -26.47 -28.77
N ALA A 3 -22.67 -26.65 -27.44
CA ALA A 3 -22.65 -25.54 -26.50
C ALA A 3 -21.28 -24.86 -26.62
N ILE A 4 -21.23 -23.77 -27.38
CA ILE A 4 -20.12 -22.82 -27.36
C ILE A 4 -20.18 -22.15 -26.00
N GLY A 5 -19.48 -22.72 -25.02
CA GLY A 5 -19.37 -22.17 -23.68
C GLY A 5 -18.61 -20.86 -23.74
N PHE A 6 -19.32 -19.75 -23.50
CA PHE A 6 -18.69 -18.48 -23.19
C PHE A 6 -17.86 -18.67 -21.93
N LEU A 7 -16.52 -18.68 -22.07
CA LEU A 7 -15.60 -18.52 -20.95
C LEU A 7 -15.83 -17.13 -20.38
N GLY A 8 -16.69 -17.03 -19.37
CA GLY A 8 -16.87 -15.83 -18.60
C GLY A 8 -15.55 -15.44 -17.96
N THR A 9 -14.96 -14.33 -18.40
CA THR A 9 -13.85 -13.69 -17.71
C THR A 9 -14.37 -13.29 -16.32
N ALA A 10 -13.90 -13.97 -15.27
CA ALA A 10 -14.17 -13.52 -13.91
C ALA A 10 -13.68 -12.06 -13.79
N PRO A 11 -14.48 -11.15 -13.22
CA PRO A 11 -13.99 -9.81 -12.96
C PRO A 11 -12.80 -9.96 -12.01
N VAL A 12 -11.63 -9.49 -12.44
CA VAL A 12 -10.54 -9.21 -11.50
C VAL A 12 -11.07 -8.09 -10.62
N GLN A 13 -11.56 -8.45 -9.44
CA GLN A 13 -11.78 -7.49 -8.37
C GLN A 13 -10.42 -6.84 -8.16
N ALA A 14 -10.29 -5.58 -8.59
CA ALA A 14 -9.07 -4.85 -8.43
C ALA A 14 -8.93 -4.56 -6.94
N ASP A 15 -8.20 -5.43 -6.25
CA ASP A 15 -7.86 -5.26 -4.85
C ASP A 15 -7.10 -3.95 -4.70
N THR A 16 -7.76 -2.96 -4.12
CA THR A 16 -7.14 -1.64 -3.89
C THR A 16 -6.31 -1.69 -2.62
N ALA A 17 -5.29 -0.83 -2.53
CA ALA A 17 -4.50 -0.70 -1.31
C ALA A 17 -5.37 -0.41 -0.06
N TYR A 18 -6.56 0.18 -0.24
CA TYR A 18 -7.47 0.56 0.84
C TYR A 18 -7.99 -0.61 1.70
N GLN A 19 -7.90 -1.85 1.23
CA GLN A 19 -8.32 -3.02 2.01
C GLN A 19 -7.29 -3.45 3.08
N PHE A 20 -6.07 -2.93 3.01
CA PHE A 20 -4.99 -3.29 3.92
C PHE A 20 -4.87 -2.32 5.10
N SER A 21 -4.36 -2.83 6.21
CA SER A 21 -4.02 -2.05 7.39
C SER A 21 -2.64 -2.45 7.88
N PHE A 22 -1.80 -1.47 8.18
CA PHE A 22 -0.52 -1.73 8.82
C PHE A 22 -0.69 -1.85 10.33
N LYS A 23 0.07 -2.77 10.94
CA LYS A 23 0.29 -2.81 12.38
C LYS A 23 1.49 -1.93 12.69
N PRO A 24 1.33 -0.82 13.43
CA PRO A 24 2.47 0.01 13.76
C PRO A 24 3.35 -0.65 14.84
N ILE A 25 4.55 -0.12 15.02
CA ILE A 25 5.43 -0.49 16.15
C ILE A 25 4.75 -0.06 17.48
N GLU A 26 4.12 1.11 17.49
CA GLU A 26 3.35 1.65 18.62
C GLU A 26 2.03 2.29 18.14
N GLY A 27 0.99 2.26 18.97
CA GLY A 27 -0.29 2.94 18.69
C GLY A 27 -1.36 2.06 18.06
N LYS A 28 -2.30 2.70 17.34
CA LYS A 28 -3.49 2.05 16.74
C LYS A 28 -3.20 1.58 15.31
N PRO A 29 -3.91 0.56 14.80
CA PRO A 29 -3.80 0.14 13.40
C PRO A 29 -3.89 1.32 12.44
N LEU A 30 -3.18 1.22 11.32
CA LEU A 30 -3.15 2.23 10.26
C LEU A 30 -3.82 1.69 8.98
N PRO A 31 -5.16 1.78 8.85
CA PRO A 31 -5.87 1.42 7.64
C PRO A 31 -5.47 2.32 6.48
N LEU A 32 -5.09 1.74 5.33
CA LEU A 32 -4.78 2.50 4.13
C LEU A 32 -6.01 3.21 3.55
N ALA A 33 -7.22 2.76 3.88
CA ALA A 33 -8.47 3.46 3.55
C ALA A 33 -8.49 4.92 4.04
N ASN A 34 -7.75 5.27 5.10
CA ASN A 34 -7.68 6.63 5.63
C ASN A 34 -6.93 7.61 4.68
N TYR A 35 -6.20 7.08 3.70
CA TYR A 35 -5.43 7.84 2.71
C TYR A 35 -6.09 7.86 1.33
N ARG A 36 -7.42 7.66 1.28
CA ARG A 36 -8.18 7.75 0.03
C ARG A 36 -7.94 9.07 -0.68
N ASP A 37 -7.75 8.99 -2.00
CA ASP A 37 -7.51 10.14 -2.89
C ASP A 37 -6.23 10.92 -2.59
N LYS A 38 -5.30 10.32 -1.82
CA LYS A 38 -3.97 10.86 -1.56
C LYS A 38 -2.91 10.03 -2.26
N ALA A 39 -1.84 10.69 -2.71
CA ALA A 39 -0.62 9.99 -3.08
C ALA A 39 0.01 9.39 -1.81
N VAL A 40 0.34 8.10 -1.83
CA VAL A 40 0.94 7.38 -0.71
C VAL A 40 2.24 6.74 -1.16
N LEU A 41 3.33 7.03 -0.45
CA LEU A 41 4.64 6.39 -0.64
C LEU A 41 4.88 5.39 0.50
N VAL A 42 5.00 4.11 0.16
CA VAL A 42 5.36 3.04 1.11
C VAL A 42 6.85 2.74 0.94
N VAL A 43 7.61 2.81 2.03
CA VAL A 43 9.05 2.57 2.02
C VAL A 43 9.36 1.42 2.97
N ASN A 44 10.02 0.37 2.48
CA ASN A 44 10.59 -0.66 3.34
C ASN A 44 11.90 -0.13 3.92
N THR A 45 11.97 0.04 5.24
CA THR A 45 13.15 0.56 5.91
C THR A 45 13.89 -0.52 6.69
N ALA A 46 15.21 -0.38 6.84
CA ALA A 46 16.05 -1.29 7.61
C ALA A 46 16.85 -0.49 8.66
N LEU A 47 16.99 -1.05 9.87
CA LEU A 47 17.61 -0.36 11.01
C LEU A 47 19.14 -0.48 11.06
N HIS A 48 19.72 -1.43 10.32
CA HIS A 48 21.16 -1.75 10.34
C HIS A 48 21.81 -1.47 8.98
N CYS A 49 21.58 -0.28 8.43
CA CYS A 49 22.20 0.14 7.18
C CYS A 49 22.82 1.52 7.36
N ASP A 50 23.95 1.76 6.69
CA ASP A 50 24.64 3.07 6.64
C ASP A 50 23.82 4.16 5.91
N PHE A 51 22.58 3.86 5.55
CA PHE A 51 21.64 4.74 4.85
C PHE A 51 20.72 5.52 5.79
N ALA A 52 21.08 5.68 7.07
CA ALA A 52 20.29 6.43 8.06
C ALA A 52 19.92 7.86 7.59
N GLN A 53 20.78 8.48 6.77
CA GLN A 53 20.51 9.80 6.18
C GLN A 53 19.26 9.83 5.28
N GLN A 54 18.82 8.69 4.72
CA GLN A 54 17.61 8.62 3.90
C GLN A 54 16.33 8.95 4.68
N TYR A 55 16.29 8.67 5.99
CA TYR A 55 15.12 9.02 6.82
C TYR A 55 14.88 10.53 6.87
N VAL A 56 15.94 11.35 6.93
CA VAL A 56 15.82 12.82 6.97
C VAL A 56 15.12 13.33 5.70
N ASN A 57 15.53 12.84 4.55
CA ASN A 57 14.93 13.24 3.28
C ASN A 57 13.48 12.76 3.15
N LEU A 58 13.17 11.56 3.63
CA LEU A 58 11.80 11.02 3.64
C LEU A 58 10.90 11.81 4.60
N GLN A 59 11.42 12.22 5.76
CA GLN A 59 10.69 13.06 6.70
C GLN A 59 10.37 14.42 6.07
N ASN A 60 11.36 15.08 5.47
CA ASN A 60 11.17 16.34 4.77
C ASN A 60 10.13 16.23 3.64
N LEU A 61 10.06 15.08 2.94
CA LEU A 61 9.04 14.84 1.92
C LEU A 61 7.64 14.66 2.54
N SER A 62 7.53 14.02 3.70
CA SER A 62 6.25 13.80 4.39
C SER A 62 5.68 15.07 5.03
N GLU A 63 6.52 16.04 5.38
CA GLU A 63 6.12 17.32 6.00
C GLU A 63 5.77 18.42 4.99
N ARG A 64 6.04 18.17 3.71
CA ARG A 64 5.60 19.04 2.61
C ARG A 64 4.12 18.91 2.36
#